data_AF-A0A0F2QBL2-F1
#
_entry.id   AF-A0A0F2QBL2-F1
#
_cell.length_a   1.000
_cell.length_b   1.000
_cell.length_c   1.000
_cell.angle_alpha   90.00
_cell.angle_beta   90.00
_cell.angle_gamma   90.00
#
_symmetry.space_group_name_H-M   'P 1'
#
loop_
_entity.id
_entity.type
_entity.pdbx_description
1 polymer ?
#
loop_
_entity_poly.entity_id
_entity_poly.type
_entity_poly.pdbx_seq_one_letter_code
_entity_poly.pdbx_strand_id
1 'polypeptide(L)'
;MKWTRKDLDTAMAKIEELASTDMEFRKLCLSDPHTAIKEATGKDVDPGYKLKFLENEGGYESFVLPDFKGSGEELSDADLDSVAGGGTKHKIG
;
A
#
# COMPACT_ATOMS: atom_id res chain seq x y z
N MET A 1 -11.64 -6.32 -12.30
CA MET A 1 -10.39 -7.01 -12.70
C MET A 1 -9.67 -7.42 -11.44
N LYS A 2 -9.09 -8.64 -11.36
CA LYS A 2 -8.31 -9.05 -10.18
C LYS A 2 -6.92 -8.41 -10.26
N TRP A 3 -6.61 -7.50 -9.35
CA TRP A 3 -5.26 -6.97 -9.17
C TRP A 3 -4.35 -8.09 -8.68
N THR A 4 -3.20 -8.29 -9.33
CA THR A 4 -2.19 -9.24 -8.84
C THR A 4 -1.19 -8.55 -7.93
N ARG A 5 -0.44 -9.33 -7.14
CA ARG A 5 0.66 -8.79 -6.32
C ARG A 5 1.67 -8.00 -7.15
N LYS A 6 1.95 -8.46 -8.38
CA LYS A 6 2.86 -7.78 -9.32
C LYS A 6 2.30 -6.46 -9.83
N ASP A 7 0.99 -6.38 -10.08
CA ASP A 7 0.33 -5.11 -10.44
C ASP A 7 0.43 -4.11 -9.29
N LEU A 8 0.23 -4.56 -8.05
CA LEU A 8 0.35 -3.72 -6.85
C LEU A 8 1.78 -3.20 -6.65
N ASP A 9 2.79 -4.07 -6.77
CA ASP A 9 4.20 -3.69 -6.64
C ASP A 9 4.60 -2.63 -7.69
N THR A 10 4.20 -2.86 -8.96
CA THR A 10 4.43 -1.91 -10.05
C THR A 10 3.71 -0.58 -9.80
N ALA A 11 2.49 -0.63 -9.25
CA ALA A 11 1.72 0.56 -8.92
C ALA A 11 2.38 1.37 -7.80
N MET A 12 2.81 0.70 -6.72
CA MET A 12 3.47 1.37 -5.60
C MET A 12 4.77 2.06 -6.03
N ALA A 13 5.60 1.40 -6.85
CA ALA A 13 6.83 2.01 -7.36
C ALA A 13 6.56 3.29 -8.16
N LYS A 14 5.53 3.31 -9.01
CA LYS A 14 5.14 4.50 -9.78
C LYS A 14 4.60 5.61 -8.89
N ILE A 15 3.75 5.25 -7.92
CA ILE A 15 3.17 6.20 -6.97
C ILE A 15 4.27 6.82 -6.11
N GLU A 16 5.27 6.04 -5.69
CA GLU A 16 6.43 6.54 -4.94
C GLU A 16 7.24 7.56 -5.75
N GLU A 17 7.52 7.26 -7.02
CA GLU A 17 8.26 8.16 -7.92
C GLU A 17 7.50 9.49 -8.13
N LEU A 18 6.20 9.41 -8.40
CA LEU A 18 5.33 10.59 -8.60
C LEU A 18 5.18 11.39 -7.31
N ALA A 19 4.90 10.75 -6.17
CA ALA A 19 4.71 11.44 -4.89
C ALA A 19 6.01 12.04 -4.32
N SER A 20 7.17 11.64 -4.86
CA SER A 20 8.47 12.22 -4.52
C SER A 20 8.80 13.49 -5.32
N THR A 21 8.14 13.70 -6.46
CA THR A 21 8.46 14.80 -7.39
C THR A 21 7.29 15.76 -7.63
N ASP A 22 6.06 15.32 -7.41
CA ASP A 22 4.83 16.07 -7.60
C ASP A 22 4.06 16.25 -6.28
N MET A 23 4.06 17.49 -5.77
CA MET A 23 3.39 17.83 -4.52
C MET A 23 1.86 17.76 -4.60
N GLU A 24 1.27 18.02 -5.77
CA GLU A 24 -0.19 17.97 -5.95
C GLU A 24 -0.65 16.51 -5.93
N PHE A 25 0.07 15.63 -6.63
CA PHE A 25 -0.14 14.19 -6.60
C PHE A 25 0.10 13.61 -5.20
N ARG A 26 1.10 14.11 -4.46
CA ARG A 26 1.31 13.71 -3.07
C ARG A 26 0.10 14.02 -2.18
N LYS A 27 -0.49 15.21 -2.30
CA LYS A 27 -1.73 15.56 -1.57
C LYS A 27 -2.91 14.70 -2.02
N LEU A 28 -2.97 14.36 -3.32
CA LEU A 28 -3.98 13.45 -3.86
C LEU A 28 -3.88 12.07 -3.22
N CYS A 29 -2.67 11.51 -3.07
CA CYS A 29 -2.46 10.23 -2.39
C CYS A 29 -3.06 10.22 -0.97
N LEU A 30 -2.89 11.30 -0.22
CA LEU A 30 -3.39 11.42 1.15
C LEU A 30 -4.90 11.63 1.23
N SER A 31 -5.49 12.28 0.22
CA SER A 31 -6.92 12.64 0.20
C SER A 31 -7.79 11.58 -0.47
N ASP A 32 -7.35 11.06 -1.61
CA ASP A 32 -8.03 10.06 -2.43
C ASP A 32 -7.03 9.05 -3.02
N PRO A 33 -6.71 7.99 -2.26
CA PRO A 33 -5.77 6.96 -2.71
C PRO A 33 -6.23 6.22 -3.97
N HIS A 34 -7.55 6.08 -4.19
CA HIS A 34 -8.07 5.35 -5.35
C HIS A 34 -7.84 6.15 -6.63
N THR A 35 -8.10 7.46 -6.57
CA THR A 35 -7.83 8.37 -7.68
C THR A 35 -6.33 8.47 -7.95
N ALA A 36 -5.48 8.53 -6.92
CA ALA A 36 -4.03 8.52 -7.09
C ALA A 36 -3.50 7.25 -7.79
N ILE A 37 -4.00 6.07 -7.40
CA ILE A 37 -3.64 4.80 -8.07
C ILE A 37 -4.06 4.83 -9.54
N LYS A 38 -5.25 5.35 -9.83
CA LYS A 38 -5.76 5.46 -11.20
C LYS A 38 -4.90 6.39 -12.05
N GLU A 39 -4.50 7.53 -11.52
CA GLU A 39 -3.61 8.46 -12.23
C GLU A 39 -2.23 7.85 -12.49
N ALA A 40 -1.65 7.16 -11.50
CA ALA A 40 -0.33 6.55 -11.65
C ALA A 40 -0.31 5.32 -12.59
N THR A 41 -1.38 4.54 -12.61
CA THR A 41 -1.41 3.23 -13.28
C THR A 41 -2.32 3.14 -14.49
N GLY A 42 -3.25 4.09 -14.64
CA GLY A 42 -4.34 4.04 -15.62
C GLY A 42 -5.40 2.98 -15.31
N LYS A 43 -5.35 2.33 -14.14
CA LYS A 43 -6.26 1.25 -13.73
C LYS A 43 -7.01 1.62 -12.46
N ASP A 44 -8.32 1.35 -12.45
CA ASP A 44 -9.12 1.45 -11.24
C ASP A 44 -8.83 0.26 -10.30
N VAL A 45 -8.71 0.56 -9.01
CA VAL A 45 -8.65 -0.44 -7.95
C VAL A 45 -10.07 -0.87 -7.56
N ASP A 46 -10.20 -2.07 -7.00
CA ASP A 46 -11.49 -2.54 -6.50
C ASP A 46 -12.01 -1.59 -5.38
N PRO A 47 -13.30 -1.19 -5.38
CA PRO A 47 -13.84 -0.27 -4.39
C PRO A 47 -13.79 -0.82 -2.96
N GLY A 48 -13.71 -2.14 -2.77
CA GLY A 48 -13.53 -2.78 -1.47
C GLY A 48 -12.09 -2.75 -0.95
N TYR A 49 -11.12 -2.39 -1.80
CA TYR A 49 -9.71 -2.33 -1.41
C TYR A 49 -9.41 -1.07 -0.60
N LYS A 50 -9.13 -1.26 0.70
CA LYS A 50 -8.81 -0.16 1.61
C LYS A 50 -7.31 0.10 1.59
N LEU A 51 -6.90 1.21 0.96
CA LEU A 51 -5.54 1.71 0.97
C LEU A 51 -5.50 3.04 1.73
N LYS A 52 -4.43 3.29 2.48
CA LYS A 52 -4.16 4.57 3.12
C LYS A 52 -2.69 4.92 2.98
N PHE A 53 -2.41 6.11 2.46
CA PHE A 53 -1.05 6.67 2.47
C PHE A 53 -0.82 7.41 3.79
N LEU A 54 0.38 7.29 4.33
CA LEU A 54 0.83 7.98 5.53
C LEU A 54 2.05 8.80 5.18
N GLU A 55 2.07 10.07 5.58
CA GLU A 55 3.29 10.86 5.47
C GLU A 55 4.31 10.40 6.51
N ASN A 56 5.58 10.42 6.12
CA ASN A 56 6.68 10.24 7.05
C ASN A 56 6.92 11.56 7.81
N GLU A 57 5.92 11.97 8.59
CA GLU A 57 6.06 13.02 9.60
C GLU A 57 6.80 12.38 10.77
N GLY A 58 8.13 12.49 10.77
CA GLY A 58 8.98 11.87 11.79
C GLY A 58 8.41 12.08 13.20
N GLY A 59 8.26 10.98 13.95
CA GLY A 59 7.63 10.98 15.28
C GLY A 59 6.69 9.81 15.56
N TYR A 60 6.29 9.06 14.52
CA TYR A 60 5.43 7.88 14.66
C TYR A 60 6.11 6.62 14.13
N GLU A 61 6.34 5.65 15.00
CA GLU A 61 6.70 4.30 14.58
C GLU A 61 5.41 3.52 14.30
N SER A 62 5.22 3.06 13.06
CA SER A 62 4.03 2.32 12.67
C SER A 62 4.23 0.83 12.97
N PHE A 63 3.47 0.29 13.91
CA PHE A 63 3.42 -1.14 14.19
C PHE A 63 2.11 -1.73 13.64
N VAL A 64 2.22 -2.70 12.72
CA VAL A 64 1.06 -3.45 12.24
C VAL A 64 0.78 -4.55 13.26
N LEU A 65 -0.33 -4.42 13.99
CA LEU A 65 -0.79 -5.49 14.85
C LEU A 65 -1.21 -6.69 13.98
N PRO A 66 -0.79 -7.92 14.33
CA PRO A 66 -1.30 -9.11 13.66
C PRO A 66 -2.81 -9.21 13.89
N ASP A 67 -3.47 -9.97 13.01
CA ASP A 67 -4.91 -10.22 13.15
C ASP A 67 -5.22 -10.75 14.55
N PHE A 68 -6.28 -10.18 15.15
CA PHE A 68 -6.67 -10.52 16.51
C PHE A 68 -7.25 -11.93 16.50
N LYS A 69 -6.55 -12.89 17.12
CA LYS A 69 -7.01 -14.29 17.27
C LYS A 69 -8.13 -14.40 18.31
N GLY A 70 -9.25 -13.71 18.08
CA GLY A 70 -10.48 -13.85 18.83
C GLY A 70 -11.43 -14.78 18.08
N SER A 71 -11.49 -16.04 18.50
CA SER A 71 -12.51 -17.04 18.14
C SER A 71 -12.75 -17.29 16.64
N GLY A 72 -11.82 -18.02 16.02
CA GLY A 72 -12.20 -19.22 15.28
C GLY A 72 -12.72 -19.09 13.85
N GLU A 73 -12.15 -18.22 13.02
CA GLU A 73 -12.28 -18.40 11.57
C GLU A 73 -10.89 -18.57 10.96
N GLU A 74 -10.63 -19.78 10.46
CA GLU A 74 -9.36 -20.19 9.88
C GLU A 74 -9.10 -19.34 8.63
N LEU A 75 -8.10 -18.45 8.72
CA LEU A 75 -7.55 -17.75 7.57
C LEU A 75 -7.17 -18.80 6.54
N SER A 76 -7.88 -18.84 5.41
CA SER A 76 -7.54 -19.72 4.32
C SER A 76 -6.17 -19.30 3.77
N ASP A 77 -5.31 -20.26 3.42
CA ASP A 77 -3.93 -20.07 2.93
C ASP A 77 -3.79 -19.06 1.75
N ALA A 78 -4.91 -18.69 1.12
CA ALA A 78 -4.99 -17.69 0.06
C ALA A 78 -4.92 -16.23 0.53
N ASP A 79 -5.19 -15.94 1.81
CA ASP A 79 -5.24 -14.57 2.36
C ASP A 79 -3.90 -14.13 3.02
N LEU A 80 -2.92 -15.03 3.16
CA LEU A 80 -1.77 -14.85 4.06
C LEU A 80 -0.44 -14.40 3.43
N ASP A 81 -0.31 -14.29 2.10
CA ASP A 81 1.02 -14.09 1.48
C ASP A 81 1.44 -12.62 1.21
N SER A 82 0.65 -11.59 1.53
CA SER A 82 0.99 -10.24 0.98
C SER A 82 0.67 -8.99 1.78
N VAL A 83 0.63 -9.08 3.11
CA VAL A 83 0.51 -7.90 3.99
C VAL A 83 1.75 -7.69 4.86
N ALA A 84 2.94 -7.64 4.24
CA ALA A 84 4.15 -7.07 4.85
C ALA A 84 5.16 -6.68 3.75
N GLY A 85 4.84 -5.66 2.96
CA GLY A 85 5.77 -5.06 1.99
C GLY A 85 6.74 -4.07 2.63
N GLY A 86 7.31 -4.39 3.80
CA GLY A 86 8.35 -3.58 4.45
C GLY A 86 9.74 -4.06 4.05
N GLY A 87 10.09 -3.89 2.77
CA GLY A 87 11.38 -4.34 2.24
C GLY A 87 12.53 -3.42 2.63
N THR A 88 12.90 -3.35 3.92
CA THR A 88 14.20 -2.79 4.31
C THR A 88 15.30 -3.77 3.91
N LYS A 89 15.84 -3.62 2.69
CA LYS A 89 17.20 -4.08 2.40
C LYS A 89 18.17 -2.93 2.59
N HIS A 90 18.37 -2.54 3.85
CA HIS A 90 19.54 -1.75 4.22
C HIS A 90 20.75 -2.70 4.22
N LYS A 91 21.50 -2.72 3.12
CA LYS A 91 22.82 -3.35 3.07
C LYS A 91 23.77 -2.48 3.87
N ILE A 92 24.10 -2.90 5.09
CA ILE A 92 25.30 -2.43 5.78
C ILE A 92 26.52 -2.95 5.00
N GLY A 93 27.40 -2.02 4.61
CA GLY A 93 28.76 -2.30 4.16
C GLY A 93 29.74 -1.86 5.24
#